data_AF-A0A1J5K5L1-F1
#
_entry.id   AF-A0A1J5K5L1-F1
#
_cell.length_a   1.000
_cell.length_b   1.000
_cell.length_c   1.000
_cell.angle_alpha   90.00
_cell.angle_beta   90.00
_cell.angle_gamma   90.00
#
_symmetry.space_group_name_H-M   'P 1'
#
loop_
_entity.id
_entity.type
_entity.pdbx_description
1 polymer ?
#
loop_
_entity_poly.entity_id
_entity_poly.type
_entity_poly.pdbx_seq_one_letter_code
_entity_poly.pdbx_strand_id
1 'polypeptide(L)'
;MKKLLFVMTTIITLASCKSFKGTLESTSKLTFNDKKNSVTVPAGTHSLKISFSSKRKGKFEVMGKKIKFKLAKNIKLPSEGEFCLKENQWDQSFEACGGIVNNTTYGPLRHDWESCTYQVARQVCEGGGRNRRCWTVYDTYNGQRLVEYRMKHTVEDLSLTLFDRGLDAGSYSARNNYHDKVYQHQGSCR
;
A
#
# COMPACT_ATOMS: atom_id res chain seq x y z
N MET A 1 26.41 -10.86 -32.71
CA MET A 1 26.44 -10.36 -31.31
C MET A 1 25.16 -9.59 -31.01
N LYS A 2 24.10 -10.27 -30.56
CA LYS A 2 22.83 -9.63 -30.19
C LYS A 2 22.80 -9.45 -28.68
N LYS A 3 22.81 -8.20 -28.24
CA LYS A 3 22.74 -7.80 -26.83
C LYS A 3 21.38 -8.21 -26.26
N LEU A 4 21.37 -9.20 -25.36
CA LEU A 4 20.19 -9.57 -24.60
C LEU A 4 20.00 -8.50 -23.51
N LEU A 5 19.04 -7.61 -23.72
CA LEU A 5 18.62 -6.64 -22.71
C LEU A 5 17.94 -7.42 -21.57
N PHE A 6 18.63 -7.49 -20.42
CA PHE A 6 18.04 -7.89 -19.15
C PHE A 6 17.03 -6.82 -18.75
N VAL A 7 15.76 -7.02 -19.10
CA VAL A 7 14.65 -6.22 -18.56
C VAL A 7 14.51 -6.62 -17.10
N MET A 8 15.13 -5.83 -16.23
CA MET A 8 14.94 -5.89 -14.79
C MET A 8 13.49 -5.47 -14.53
N THR A 9 12.59 -6.46 -14.51
CA THR A 9 11.18 -6.27 -14.20
C THR A 9 11.06 -5.77 -12.77
N THR A 10 11.11 -4.46 -12.61
CA THR A 10 10.79 -3.78 -11.35
C THR A 10 9.32 -4.11 -11.10
N ILE A 11 9.08 -5.03 -10.17
CA ILE A 11 7.76 -5.33 -9.65
C ILE A 11 7.19 -3.98 -9.19
N ILE A 12 6.24 -3.46 -9.96
CA ILE A 12 5.42 -2.32 -9.57
C ILE A 12 4.61 -2.84 -8.39
N THR A 13 5.13 -2.65 -7.18
CA THR A 13 4.39 -2.86 -5.97
C THR A 13 3.21 -1.90 -6.01
N LEU A 14 2.03 -2.45 -6.30
CA LEU A 14 0.73 -1.83 -6.08
C LEU A 14 0.48 -1.68 -4.57
N ALA A 15 1.41 -1.05 -3.85
CA ALA A 15 1.29 -0.73 -2.45
C ALA A 15 0.51 0.58 -2.31
N SER A 16 -0.82 0.53 -2.40
CA SER A 16 -1.64 1.68 -2.00
C SER A 16 -3.08 1.28 -1.66
N CYS A 17 -3.24 0.32 -0.76
CA CYS A 17 -4.38 0.30 0.16
C CYS A 17 -3.85 0.45 1.59
N LYS A 18 -3.15 1.56 1.86
CA LYS A 18 -2.73 1.88 3.22
C LYS A 18 -3.97 2.24 4.03
N SER A 19 -4.16 1.56 5.15
CA SER A 19 -5.19 1.92 6.13
C SER A 19 -4.57 2.07 7.51
N PHE A 20 -4.85 3.17 8.18
CA PHE A 20 -4.48 3.44 9.55
C PHE A 20 -5.73 3.27 10.40
N LYS A 21 -5.68 2.39 11.40
CA LYS A 21 -6.73 2.26 12.41
C LYS A 21 -6.18 2.83 13.70
N GLY A 22 -6.91 3.78 14.28
CA GLY A 22 -6.44 4.51 15.43
C GLY A 22 -7.56 5.10 16.26
N THR A 23 -7.15 6.06 17.08
CA THR A 23 -8.00 6.74 18.05
C THR A 23 -8.04 8.23 17.70
N LEU A 24 -9.25 8.77 17.64
CA LEU A 24 -9.55 10.19 17.52
C LEU A 24 -9.97 10.71 18.89
N GLU A 25 -9.25 11.68 19.41
CA GLU A 25 -9.59 12.43 20.62
C GLU A 25 -10.12 13.79 20.20
N SER A 26 -11.44 13.96 20.21
CA SER A 26 -12.11 15.18 19.77
C SER A 26 -12.29 16.12 20.97
N THR A 27 -11.72 17.33 20.94
CA THR A 27 -11.92 18.34 22.00
C THR A 27 -13.25 19.07 21.83
N SER A 28 -13.71 19.18 20.58
CA SER A 28 -14.98 19.80 20.21
C SER A 28 -15.75 18.92 19.24
N LYS A 29 -16.89 19.40 18.76
CA LYS A 29 -17.75 18.69 17.80
C LYS A 29 -17.12 18.76 16.40
N LEU A 30 -16.61 17.66 15.87
CA LEU A 30 -15.99 17.60 14.54
C LEU A 30 -16.94 16.98 13.52
N THR A 31 -17.10 17.59 12.34
CA THR A 31 -17.97 17.05 11.28
C THR A 31 -17.15 16.59 10.08
N PHE A 32 -17.25 15.30 9.77
CA PHE A 32 -16.68 14.69 8.58
C PHE A 32 -17.70 14.74 7.44
N ASN A 33 -17.31 15.30 6.30
CA ASN A 33 -18.21 15.54 5.17
C ASN A 33 -17.84 14.69 3.94
N ASP A 34 -18.87 14.18 3.25
CA ASP A 34 -18.82 13.65 1.88
C ASP A 34 -19.97 14.33 1.11
N LYS A 35 -19.94 14.29 -0.23
CA LYS A 35 -20.93 14.91 -1.12
C LYS A 35 -22.39 14.54 -0.81
N LYS A 36 -22.62 13.42 -0.12
CA LYS A 36 -23.96 12.90 0.19
C LYS A 36 -24.24 12.71 1.68
N ASN A 37 -23.20 12.63 2.50
CA ASN A 37 -23.31 12.21 3.89
C ASN A 37 -22.42 13.08 4.75
N SER A 38 -22.89 13.40 5.95
CA SER A 38 -22.05 13.97 7.00
C SER A 38 -22.12 13.09 8.26
N VAL A 39 -21.03 13.07 9.00
CA VAL A 39 -20.95 12.41 10.30
C VAL A 39 -20.36 13.39 11.27
N THR A 40 -21.16 13.75 12.25
CA THR A 40 -20.68 14.58 13.34
C THR A 40 -20.26 13.70 14.50
N VAL A 41 -19.01 13.86 14.91
CA VAL A 41 -18.40 13.22 16.06
C VAL A 41 -18.43 14.20 17.23
N PRO A 42 -19.06 13.84 18.36
CA PRO A 42 -19.05 14.68 19.55
C PRO A 42 -17.65 14.67 20.21
N ALA A 43 -17.42 15.61 21.12
CA ALA A 43 -16.23 15.60 21.96
C ALA A 43 -16.06 14.25 22.69
N GLY A 44 -14.81 13.85 22.91
CA GLY A 44 -14.43 12.57 23.51
C GLY A 44 -13.61 11.68 22.58
N THR A 45 -13.41 10.44 23.01
CA THR A 45 -12.53 9.47 22.35
C THR A 45 -13.32 8.51 21.46
N HIS A 46 -12.94 8.39 20.20
CA HIS A 46 -13.62 7.57 19.20
C HIS A 46 -12.64 6.75 18.37
N SER A 47 -13.05 5.57 17.91
CA SER A 47 -12.26 4.83 16.91
C SER A 47 -12.43 5.49 15.53
N LEU A 48 -11.30 5.77 14.89
CA LEU A 48 -11.24 6.30 13.53
C LEU A 48 -10.33 5.41 12.69
N LYS A 49 -10.79 5.03 11.51
CA LYS A 49 -9.95 4.36 10.50
C LYS A 49 -9.85 5.23 9.26
N ILE A 50 -8.64 5.56 8.86
CA ILE A 50 -8.32 6.28 7.63
C ILE A 50 -7.84 5.24 6.62
N SER A 51 -8.47 5.15 5.45
CA SER A 51 -8.04 4.24 4.38
C SER A 51 -7.86 4.98 3.07
N PHE A 52 -6.70 4.85 2.45
CA PHE A 52 -6.41 5.41 1.14
C PHE A 52 -6.71 4.38 0.06
N SER A 53 -7.61 4.72 -0.86
CA SER A 53 -7.91 3.93 -2.06
C SER A 53 -7.00 4.28 -3.23
N SER A 54 -6.38 5.46 -3.19
CA SER A 54 -5.34 5.93 -4.09
C SER A 54 -4.59 7.09 -3.44
N LYS A 55 -3.55 7.60 -4.10
CA LYS A 55 -2.76 8.76 -3.64
C LYS A 55 -3.58 10.03 -3.37
N ARG A 56 -4.82 10.14 -3.87
CA ARG A 56 -5.67 11.34 -3.73
C ARG A 56 -7.06 11.06 -3.18
N LYS A 57 -7.42 9.80 -2.93
CA LYS A 57 -8.78 9.43 -2.52
C LYS A 57 -8.69 8.52 -1.33
N GLY A 58 -9.41 8.85 -0.27
CA GLY A 58 -9.52 8.01 0.90
C GLY A 58 -10.92 7.98 1.47
N LYS A 59 -11.04 7.32 2.60
CA LYS A 59 -12.25 7.27 3.40
C LYS A 59 -11.90 7.26 4.88
N PHE A 60 -12.72 7.94 5.65
CA PHE A 60 -12.83 7.79 7.09
C PHE A 60 -13.88 6.73 7.39
N GLU A 61 -13.63 5.92 8.40
CA GLU A 61 -14.62 5.05 9.02
C GLU A 61 -14.64 5.39 10.50
N VAL A 62 -15.73 6.04 10.93
CA VAL A 62 -15.92 6.60 12.27
C VAL A 62 -17.37 6.44 12.69
N MET A 63 -17.60 6.03 13.93
CA MET A 63 -18.95 5.72 14.45
C MET A 63 -19.74 4.77 13.52
N GLY A 64 -19.06 3.78 12.92
CA GLY A 64 -19.66 2.80 11.99
C GLY A 64 -20.03 3.34 10.61
N LYS A 65 -19.81 4.64 10.33
CA LYS A 65 -20.12 5.27 9.05
C LYS A 65 -18.87 5.50 8.23
N LYS A 66 -19.01 5.37 6.90
CA LYS A 66 -17.92 5.54 5.93
C LYS A 66 -18.09 6.85 5.16
N ILE A 67 -17.11 7.73 5.28
CA ILE A 67 -17.10 9.07 4.67
C ILE A 67 -15.92 9.18 3.73
N LYS A 68 -16.18 9.41 2.44
CA LYS A 68 -15.11 9.54 1.44
C LYS A 68 -14.55 10.96 1.47
N PHE A 69 -13.25 11.07 1.26
CA PHE A 69 -12.57 12.34 1.07
C PHE A 69 -11.69 12.28 -0.17
N LYS A 70 -11.46 13.45 -0.76
CA LYS A 70 -10.56 13.62 -1.90
C LYS A 70 -9.61 14.77 -1.62
N LEU A 71 -8.34 14.57 -1.97
CA LEU A 71 -7.32 15.60 -1.94
C LEU A 71 -7.30 16.37 -3.27
N ALA A 72 -6.96 17.66 -3.21
CA ALA A 72 -6.72 18.49 -4.36
C ALA A 72 -5.58 17.93 -5.24
N LYS A 73 -5.57 18.28 -6.54
CA LYS A 73 -4.66 17.66 -7.52
C LYS A 73 -3.17 17.90 -7.20
N ASN A 74 -2.85 19.04 -6.62
CA ASN A 74 -1.48 19.45 -6.26
C ASN A 74 -0.98 18.84 -4.94
N ILE A 75 -1.83 18.18 -4.17
CA ILE A 75 -1.47 17.61 -2.88
C ILE A 75 -0.94 16.19 -3.06
N LYS A 76 0.22 15.94 -2.46
CA LYS A 76 0.82 14.62 -2.34
C LYS A 76 1.14 14.42 -0.86
N LEU A 77 0.53 13.41 -0.25
CA LEU A 77 0.92 13.01 1.10
C LEU A 77 2.30 12.36 1.04
N PRO A 78 3.21 12.73 1.95
CA PRO A 78 4.50 12.07 2.04
C PRO A 78 4.30 10.62 2.51
N SER A 79 5.25 9.73 2.15
CA SER A 79 5.33 8.41 2.77
C SER A 79 5.92 8.47 4.18
N GLU A 80 6.66 9.54 4.48
CA GLU A 80 7.32 9.82 5.76
C GLU A 80 7.57 11.33 5.87
N GLY A 81 7.41 11.89 7.06
CA GLY A 81 7.58 13.31 7.36
C GLY A 81 6.27 14.02 7.66
N GLU A 82 6.39 15.33 7.87
CA GLU A 82 5.28 16.20 8.25
C GLU A 82 4.47 16.70 7.05
N PHE A 83 3.18 16.95 7.26
CA PHE A 83 2.30 17.56 6.28
C PHE A 83 1.14 18.29 6.97
N CYS A 84 0.57 19.25 6.25
CA CYS A 84 -0.66 19.93 6.63
C CYS A 84 -1.63 19.94 5.47
N LEU A 85 -2.85 19.48 5.71
CA LEU A 85 -4.00 19.58 4.81
C LEU A 85 -4.88 20.73 5.29
N LYS A 86 -4.88 21.84 4.55
CA LYS A 86 -5.78 22.97 4.79
C LYS A 86 -7.19 22.68 4.30
N GLU A 87 -8.18 23.44 4.76
CA GLU A 87 -9.59 23.27 4.38
C GLU A 87 -9.80 23.26 2.85
N ASN A 88 -9.09 24.11 2.09
CA ASN A 88 -9.21 24.18 0.63
C ASN A 88 -8.44 23.08 -0.13
N GLN A 89 -7.68 22.24 0.57
CA GLN A 89 -6.83 21.21 -0.02
C GLN A 89 -7.51 19.84 -0.07
N TRP A 90 -8.69 19.70 0.53
CA TRP A 90 -9.46 18.47 0.55
C TRP A 90 -10.93 18.72 0.88
N ASP A 91 -11.78 17.70 0.74
CA ASP A 91 -13.23 17.83 0.91
C ASP A 91 -13.69 17.86 2.40
N GLN A 92 -12.93 18.46 3.32
CA GLN A 92 -13.30 18.57 4.74
C GLN A 92 -13.31 20.03 5.19
N SER A 93 -14.15 20.35 6.19
CA SER A 93 -14.29 21.71 6.74
C SER A 93 -13.32 22.01 7.89
N PHE A 94 -12.26 21.21 8.02
CA PHE A 94 -11.24 21.36 9.06
C PHE A 94 -9.87 21.12 8.45
N GLU A 95 -8.84 21.63 9.10
CA GLU A 95 -7.45 21.37 8.75
C GLU A 95 -6.92 20.15 9.50
N ALA A 96 -5.99 19.43 8.89
CA ALA A 96 -5.31 18.30 9.52
C ALA A 96 -3.80 18.42 9.32
N CYS A 97 -3.06 18.66 10.40
CA CYS A 97 -1.61 18.81 10.41
C CYS A 97 -0.97 17.72 11.24
N GLY A 98 0.13 17.14 10.78
CA GLY A 98 0.85 16.14 11.55
C GLY A 98 1.89 15.44 10.69
N GLY A 99 2.14 14.16 10.93
CA GLY A 99 3.20 13.46 10.22
C GLY A 99 3.09 11.95 10.24
N ILE A 100 3.89 11.34 9.37
CA ILE A 100 4.08 9.89 9.31
C ILE A 100 5.53 9.60 9.67
N VAL A 101 5.75 8.77 10.67
CA VAL A 101 7.10 8.31 11.06
C VAL A 101 7.19 6.82 10.79
N ASN A 102 8.20 6.40 10.04
CA ASN A 102 8.42 5.00 9.73
C ASN A 102 9.70 4.51 10.40
N ASN A 103 9.58 3.54 11.29
CA ASN A 103 10.73 2.84 11.83
C ASN A 103 10.85 1.47 11.16
N THR A 104 11.94 1.27 10.41
CA THR A 104 12.20 0.03 9.68
C THR A 104 13.40 -0.69 10.25
N THR A 105 13.22 -1.96 10.60
CA THR A 105 14.30 -2.84 11.00
C THR A 105 14.35 -4.07 10.09
N TYR A 106 15.54 -4.64 9.93
CA TYR A 106 15.75 -5.85 9.15
C TYR A 106 16.19 -6.98 10.08
N GLY A 107 15.50 -8.11 10.00
CA GLY A 107 15.93 -9.34 10.65
C GLY A 107 17.20 -9.94 10.03
N PRO A 108 17.69 -11.06 10.59
CA PRO A 108 18.84 -11.77 10.04
C PRO A 108 18.56 -12.28 8.61
N LEU A 109 19.63 -12.51 7.87
CA LEU A 109 19.56 -13.19 6.58
C LEU A 109 19.09 -14.64 6.79
N ARG A 110 18.13 -15.07 5.98
CA ARG A 110 17.61 -16.45 5.95
C ARG A 110 17.90 -17.06 4.59
N HIS A 111 18.25 -18.33 4.58
CA HIS A 111 18.40 -19.16 3.39
C HIS A 111 17.29 -20.21 3.44
N ASP A 112 16.51 -20.34 2.37
CA ASP A 112 15.31 -21.17 2.34
C ASP A 112 15.04 -21.70 0.93
N TRP A 113 14.15 -22.68 0.80
CA TRP A 113 13.67 -23.19 -0.48
C TRP A 113 12.21 -22.81 -0.68
N GLU A 114 11.91 -22.16 -1.79
CA GLU A 114 10.53 -21.80 -2.16
C GLU A 114 10.07 -22.59 -3.37
N SER A 115 8.81 -23.03 -3.36
CA SER A 115 8.16 -23.60 -4.54
C SER A 115 8.08 -22.56 -5.65
N CYS A 116 8.31 -22.99 -6.88
CA CYS A 116 8.26 -22.15 -8.06
C CYS A 116 7.73 -22.94 -9.25
N THR A 117 7.46 -22.24 -10.35
CA THR A 117 7.12 -22.87 -11.62
C THR A 117 8.07 -22.39 -12.71
N TYR A 118 8.35 -23.25 -13.67
CA TYR A 118 9.10 -22.91 -14.87
C TYR A 118 8.47 -23.53 -16.10
N GLN A 119 8.72 -22.92 -17.25
CA GLN A 119 8.18 -23.38 -18.52
C GLN A 119 9.29 -24.00 -19.37
N VAL A 120 9.01 -25.17 -19.92
CA VAL A 120 9.89 -25.85 -20.87
C VAL A 120 9.24 -25.82 -22.24
N ALA A 121 9.98 -25.35 -23.23
CA ALA A 121 9.54 -25.36 -24.62
C ALA A 121 9.59 -26.78 -25.17
N ARG A 122 8.47 -27.26 -25.71
CA ARG A 122 8.37 -28.52 -26.45
C ARG A 122 7.91 -28.23 -27.86
N GLN A 123 8.55 -28.85 -28.84
CA GLN A 123 8.13 -28.72 -30.24
C GLN A 123 7.06 -29.78 -30.53
N VAL A 124 5.89 -29.34 -30.96
CA VAL A 124 4.81 -30.22 -31.43
C VAL A 124 4.74 -30.07 -32.93
N CYS A 125 4.69 -31.20 -33.65
CA CYS A 125 4.53 -31.21 -35.09
C CYS A 125 3.30 -32.05 -35.46
N GLU A 126 2.51 -31.53 -36.39
CA GLU A 126 1.33 -32.19 -36.95
C GLU A 126 1.49 -32.38 -38.46
N GLY A 127 0.93 -33.49 -38.98
CA GLY A 127 0.99 -33.87 -40.39
C GLY A 127 2.25 -34.66 -40.79
N GLY A 128 2.32 -35.09 -42.05
CA GLY A 128 3.42 -35.84 -42.63
C GLY A 128 3.90 -35.27 -43.98
N GLY A 129 5.14 -35.56 -44.36
CA GLY A 129 5.73 -35.13 -45.64
C GLY A 129 5.85 -33.61 -45.78
N ARG A 130 5.46 -33.07 -46.94
CA ARG A 130 5.55 -31.62 -47.27
C ARG A 130 4.60 -30.72 -46.46
N ASN A 131 3.62 -31.29 -45.74
CA ASN A 131 2.62 -30.56 -44.95
C ASN A 131 2.91 -30.54 -43.45
N ARG A 132 4.12 -30.93 -43.00
CA ARG A 132 4.49 -30.91 -41.59
C ARG A 132 4.51 -29.48 -41.05
N ARG A 133 3.61 -29.17 -40.12
CA ARG A 133 3.60 -27.90 -39.38
C ARG A 133 4.12 -28.16 -37.98
N CYS A 134 5.09 -27.37 -37.53
CA CYS A 134 5.61 -27.45 -36.18
C CYS A 134 5.43 -26.12 -35.47
N TRP A 135 5.06 -26.16 -34.19
CA TRP A 135 4.98 -24.99 -33.34
C TRP A 135 5.50 -25.32 -31.94
N THR A 136 5.91 -24.28 -31.22
CA THR A 136 6.38 -24.40 -29.84
C THR A 136 5.18 -24.33 -28.90
N VAL A 137 5.07 -25.32 -28.02
CA VAL A 137 4.19 -25.25 -26.84
C VAL A 137 5.06 -25.14 -25.59
N TYR A 138 4.52 -24.53 -24.53
CA TYR A 138 5.21 -24.36 -23.27
C TYR A 138 4.50 -25.20 -22.21
N ASP A 139 5.18 -26.22 -21.71
CA ASP A 139 4.69 -27.05 -20.62
C ASP A 139 5.18 -26.45 -19.29
N THR A 140 4.28 -26.26 -18.33
CA THR A 140 4.59 -25.67 -17.01
C THR A 140 4.90 -26.78 -15.99
N TYR A 141 6.04 -26.70 -15.34
CA TYR A 141 6.49 -27.64 -14.32
C TYR A 141 6.61 -26.94 -12.96
N ASN A 142 6.33 -27.69 -11.90
CA ASN A 142 6.61 -27.26 -10.53
C ASN A 142 8.05 -27.62 -10.17
N GLY A 143 8.73 -26.71 -9.49
CA GLY A 143 10.10 -26.89 -9.03
C GLY A 143 10.33 -26.19 -7.70
N GLN A 144 11.59 -26.17 -7.28
CA GLN A 144 12.04 -25.42 -6.11
C GLN A 144 13.19 -24.49 -6.49
N ARG A 145 13.31 -23.38 -5.77
CA ARG A 145 14.44 -22.48 -5.89
C ARG A 145 14.98 -22.12 -4.51
N LEU A 146 16.29 -22.05 -4.42
CA LEU A 146 16.97 -21.46 -3.27
C LEU A 146 16.68 -19.96 -3.25
N VAL A 147 16.30 -19.43 -2.10
CA VAL A 147 16.10 -18.01 -1.87
C VAL A 147 16.88 -17.55 -0.65
N GLU A 148 17.36 -16.32 -0.72
CA GLU A 148 17.92 -15.63 0.43
C GLU A 148 17.10 -14.39 0.69
N TYR A 149 16.61 -14.21 1.91
CA TYR A 149 15.76 -13.07 2.24
C TYR A 149 15.98 -12.57 3.67
N ARG A 150 15.61 -11.31 3.89
CA ARG A 150 15.46 -10.73 5.24
C ARG A 150 14.01 -10.37 5.45
N MET A 151 13.50 -10.59 6.66
CA MET A 151 12.21 -10.04 7.06
C MET A 151 12.42 -8.58 7.41
N LYS A 152 11.81 -7.68 6.64
CA LYS A 152 11.72 -6.26 6.94
C LYS A 152 10.51 -6.05 7.85
N HIS A 153 10.74 -5.50 9.03
CA HIS A 153 9.68 -5.07 9.93
C HIS A 153 9.55 -3.56 9.84
N THR A 154 8.34 -3.06 9.58
CA THR A 154 8.07 -1.62 9.55
C THR A 154 6.96 -1.29 10.52
N VAL A 155 7.26 -0.35 11.42
CA VAL A 155 6.30 0.35 12.29
C VAL A 155 6.05 1.71 11.69
N GLU A 156 4.81 1.99 11.28
CA GLU A 156 4.39 3.30 10.77
C GLU A 156 3.47 3.96 11.81
N ASP A 157 3.89 5.11 12.33
CA ASP A 157 3.11 5.94 13.24
C ASP A 157 2.56 7.15 12.47
N LEU A 158 1.24 7.34 12.51
CA LEU A 158 0.55 8.51 11.96
C LEU A 158 -0.06 9.32 13.12
N SER A 159 0.35 10.57 13.24
CA SER A 159 -0.24 11.53 14.16
C SER A 159 -0.80 12.72 13.39
N LEU A 160 -1.97 13.20 13.82
CA LEU A 160 -2.63 14.38 13.26
C LEU A 160 -3.23 15.21 14.40
N THR A 161 -3.12 16.53 14.27
CA THR A 161 -3.91 17.52 15.00
C THR A 161 -4.92 18.12 14.02
N LEU A 162 -6.16 18.21 14.46
CA LEU A 162 -7.28 18.70 13.68
C LEU A 162 -7.65 20.10 14.15
N PHE A 163 -7.83 21.02 13.22
CA PHE A 163 -8.22 22.40 13.51
C PHE A 163 -9.53 22.75 12.81
N ASP A 164 -10.52 23.23 13.55
CA ASP A 164 -11.77 23.76 12.99
C ASP A 164 -11.77 25.28 13.16
N ARG A 165 -11.77 26.01 12.04
CA ARG A 165 -11.65 27.48 12.02
C ARG A 165 -10.43 28.01 12.80
N GLY A 166 -9.33 27.28 12.74
CA GLY A 166 -8.07 27.61 13.41
C GLY A 166 -8.01 27.29 14.92
N LEU A 167 -9.06 26.70 15.50
CA LEU A 167 -9.07 26.22 16.88
C LEU A 167 -8.79 24.73 16.93
N ASP A 168 -8.07 24.28 17.96
CA ASP A 168 -7.85 22.85 18.20
C ASP A 168 -9.21 22.13 18.39
N ALA A 169 -9.48 21.18 17.50
CA ALA A 169 -10.69 20.38 17.48
C ALA A 169 -10.43 18.92 17.84
N GLY A 170 -9.16 18.52 17.99
CA GLY A 170 -8.80 17.18 18.41
C GLY A 170 -7.50 16.65 17.82
N SER A 171 -7.14 15.44 18.22
CA SER A 171 -5.98 14.73 17.71
C SER A 171 -6.34 13.32 17.25
N TYR A 172 -5.59 12.79 16.30
CA TYR A 172 -5.69 11.41 15.85
C TYR A 172 -4.32 10.76 15.90
N SER A 173 -4.25 9.55 16.43
CA SER A 173 -3.05 8.74 16.45
C SER A 173 -3.35 7.32 15.97
N ALA A 174 -2.45 6.77 15.17
CA ALA A 174 -2.52 5.39 14.70
C ALA A 174 -1.13 4.80 14.54
N ARG A 175 -1.01 3.51 14.83
CA ARG A 175 0.20 2.71 14.62
C ARG A 175 -0.13 1.50 13.77
N ASN A 176 0.63 1.33 12.70
CA ASN A 176 0.58 0.14 11.84
C ASN A 176 1.88 -0.63 11.96
N ASN A 177 1.78 -1.96 12.04
CA ASN A 177 2.93 -2.85 12.01
C ASN A 177 2.74 -3.82 10.85
N TYR A 178 3.76 -3.97 10.01
CA TYR A 178 3.74 -4.99 8.97
C TYR A 178 5.14 -5.55 8.71
N HIS A 179 5.16 -6.74 8.12
CA HIS A 179 6.36 -7.50 7.81
C HIS A 179 6.39 -7.81 6.32
N ASP A 180 7.48 -7.43 5.66
CA ASP A 180 7.71 -7.75 4.26
C ASP A 180 8.90 -8.70 4.12
N LYS A 181 8.78 -9.70 3.26
CA LYS A 181 9.91 -10.53 2.85
C LYS A 181 10.70 -9.79 1.77
N VAL A 182 11.95 -9.41 2.06
CA VAL A 182 12.84 -8.73 1.12
C VAL A 182 13.91 -9.70 0.64
N TYR A 183 13.79 -10.15 -0.60
CA TYR A 183 14.74 -11.05 -1.23
C TYR A 183 16.06 -10.35 -1.50
N GLN A 184 17.16 -10.99 -1.10
CA GLN A 184 18.53 -10.64 -1.44
C GLN A 184 19.00 -11.45 -2.64
N HIS A 185 18.58 -12.71 -2.73
CA HIS A 185 18.89 -13.59 -3.84
C HIS A 185 17.69 -14.51 -4.14
N GLN A 186 17.51 -14.82 -5.43
CA GLN A 186 16.57 -15.83 -5.90
C GLN A 186 17.29 -16.68 -6.95
N GLY A 187 17.48 -17.96 -6.63
CA GLY A 187 18.09 -18.94 -7.52
C GLY A 187 17.17 -19.32 -8.69
N SER A 188 17.73 -20.09 -9.62
CA SER A 188 16.95 -20.67 -10.71
C SER A 188 15.92 -21.67 -10.18
N CYS A 189 14.72 -21.65 -10.75
CA CYS A 189 13.72 -22.69 -10.51
C CYS A 189 14.12 -23.98 -11.23
N ARG A 190 14.16 -25.10 -10.52
CA ARG A 190 14.48 -26.43 -11.07
C ARG A 190 13.54 -27.48 -10.53
#